data_AF-A0A535EHB0-F1
#
_entry.id   AF-A0A535EHB0-F1
#
_cell.length_a   1.000
_cell.length_b   1.000
_cell.length_c   1.000
_cell.angle_alpha   90.00
_cell.angle_beta   90.00
_cell.angle_gamma   90.00
#
_symmetry.space_group_name_H-M   'P 1'
#
loop_
_entity.id
_entity.type
_entity.pdbx_description
1 polymer ?
#
loop_
_entity_poly.entity_id
_entity_poly.type
_entity_poly.pdbx_seq_one_letter_code
_entity_poly.pdbx_strand_id
1 'polypeptide(L)' 'MSAQDTGPLLGTRLPHILYGGDYNPDQWPERVWDEDVHLMQEAGVNLVSLAIFSWSRL' A
#
# COMPACT_ATOMS: atom_id res chain seq x y z
N MET A 1 14.89 15.84 -23.61
CA MET A 1 14.96 14.48 -23.03
C MET A 1 15.63 14.60 -21.68
N SER A 2 14.85 14.89 -20.64
CA SER A 2 15.37 15.04 -19.27
C SER A 2 15.60 13.65 -18.69
N ALA A 3 16.78 13.42 -18.13
CA ALA A 3 17.09 12.22 -17.37
C ALA A 3 16.03 12.02 -16.28
N GLN A 4 15.50 10.81 -16.21
CA GLN A 4 14.46 10.41 -15.28
C GLN A 4 15.02 10.41 -13.86
N ASP A 5 14.25 10.99 -12.94
CA ASP A 5 14.46 11.01 -11.50
C ASP A 5 14.50 9.57 -10.97
N THR A 6 15.69 8.97 -10.92
CA THR A 6 15.85 7.60 -10.45
C THR A 6 16.13 7.66 -8.96
N GLY A 7 15.10 8.03 -8.20
CA GLY A 7 15.11 7.85 -6.75
C GLY A 7 15.43 6.38 -6.40
N PRO A 8 15.94 6.10 -5.19
CA PRO A 8 16.20 4.73 -4.78
C PRO A 8 14.95 3.89 -5.00
N LEU A 9 15.11 2.72 -5.60
CA LEU A 9 14.03 1.73 -5.68
C LEU A 9 13.52 1.47 -4.26
N LEU A 10 12.23 1.18 -4.12
CA LEU A 10 11.60 0.87 -2.83
C LEU A 10 12.38 -0.21 -2.05
N GLY A 11 12.90 -1.23 -2.74
CA GLY A 11 13.73 -2.27 -2.15
C GLY A 11 15.10 -1.82 -1.64
N THR A 12 15.56 -0.63 -1.99
CA THR A 12 16.78 -0.02 -1.43
C THR A 12 16.51 0.75 -0.15
N ARG A 13 15.25 1.19 0.09
CA ARG A 13 14.85 1.93 1.30
C ARG A 13 14.29 1.03 2.41
N LEU A 14 13.79 -0.15 2.06
CA LEU A 14 13.23 -1.09 3.02
C LEU A 14 14.07 -2.38 3.01
N PRO A 15 14.75 -2.74 4.10
CA PRO A 15 15.67 -3.89 4.15
C PRO A 15 14.95 -5.25 4.18
N HIS A 16 13.65 -5.28 3.92
CA HIS A 16 12.79 -6.47 4.01
C HIS A 16 12.14 -6.77 2.66
N ILE A 17 11.85 -8.05 2.40
CA ILE A 17 11.00 -8.45 1.28
C ILE A 17 9.65 -7.74 1.44
N LEU A 18 9.17 -7.12 0.36
CA LEU A 18 7.86 -6.47 0.33
C LEU A 18 6.77 -7.54 0.27
N TYR A 19 5.81 -7.47 1.19
CA TYR A 19 4.73 -8.43 1.33
C TYR A 19 3.41 -7.69 1.61
N GLY A 20 2.40 -8.00 0.80
CA GLY A 20 1.06 -7.45 0.90
C GLY A 20 0.29 -7.56 -0.42
N GLY A 21 -0.60 -6.61 -0.68
CA GLY A 21 -1.47 -6.63 -1.86
C GLY A 21 -2.27 -5.35 -2.05
N ASP A 22 -3.30 -5.42 -2.88
CA ASP A 22 -4.19 -4.29 -3.15
C ASP A 22 -5.14 -4.08 -1.97
N TYR A 23 -5.11 -2.89 -1.37
CA TYR A 23 -6.04 -2.50 -0.33
C TYR A 23 -7.01 -1.46 -0.90
N ASN A 24 -8.31 -1.76 -0.81
CA ASN A 24 -9.39 -0.92 -1.34
C ASN A 24 -10.28 -0.41 -0.18
N PRO A 25 -9.75 0.44 0.72
CA PRO A 25 -10.47 0.91 1.91
C PRO A 25 -11.72 1.72 1.57
N ASP A 26 -11.73 2.35 0.39
CA ASP A 26 -12.85 3.10 -0.14
C ASP A 26 -14.09 2.21 -0.37
N GLN A 27 -13.94 0.90 -0.54
CA GLN A 27 -15.07 -0.02 -0.72
C GLN A 27 -15.74 -0.44 0.59
N TRP A 28 -15.16 -0.08 1.75
CA TRP A 28 -15.63 -0.49 3.07
C TRP A 28 -15.86 0.72 4.00
N PRO A 29 -16.73 0.61 5.02
CA PRO A 29 -16.91 1.67 6.00
C PRO A 29 -15.62 1.91 6.81
N GLU A 30 -15.25 3.17 7.08
CA GLU A 30 -13.99 3.52 7.78
C GLU A 30 -13.79 2.78 9.12
N ARG A 31 -14.89 2.41 9.81
CA ARG A 31 -14.84 1.65 11.07
C ARG A 31 -14.13 0.28 10.98
N VAL A 32 -13.84 -0.24 9.78
CA VAL A 32 -13.11 -1.51 9.63
C VAL A 32 -11.62 -1.32 9.38
N TRP A 33 -11.16 -0.12 9.06
CA TRP A 33 -9.77 0.12 8.65
C TRP A 33 -8.77 -0.18 9.77
N ASP A 34 -9.10 0.16 11.01
CA ASP A 34 -8.22 -0.13 12.16
C ASP A 34 -7.99 -1.64 12.34
N GLU A 35 -9.05 -2.44 12.17
CA GLU A 35 -8.96 -3.90 12.26
C GLU A 35 -8.20 -4.49 11.06
N ASP A 36 -8.42 -3.97 9.85
CA ASP A 36 -7.65 -4.36 8.66
C ASP A 36 -6.15 -4.15 8.90
N VAL A 37 -5.75 -2.98 9.42
CA VAL A 37 -4.35 -2.66 9.72
C VAL A 37 -3.79 -3.56 10.83
N HIS A 38 -4.57 -3.83 11.87
CA HIS A 38 -4.18 -4.75 12.95
C HIS A 38 -3.90 -6.15 12.40
N LEU A 39 -4.81 -6.70 11.60
CA LEU A 39 -4.65 -8.03 10.98
C LEU A 39 -3.52 -8.06 9.96
N MET A 40 -3.30 -6.99 9.21
CA MET A 40 -2.14 -6.84 8.32
C MET A 40 -0.82 -6.91 9.09
N GLN A 41 -0.74 -6.25 10.25
CA GLN A 41 0.44 -6.30 11.12
C GLN A 41 0.67 -7.71 11.67
N GLU A 42 -0.39 -8.40 12.13
CA GLU A 42 -0.30 -9.80 12.58
C GLU A 42 0.16 -10.75 11.47
N ALA A 43 -0.26 -10.51 10.23
CA ALA A 43 0.15 -11.26 9.05
C ALA A 43 1.56 -10.89 8.54
N GLY A 44 2.17 -9.81 9.06
CA GLY A 44 3.47 -9.32 8.61
C GLY A 44 3.44 -8.54 7.28
N VAL A 45 2.28 -8.05 6.85
CA VAL A 45 2.13 -7.16 5.68
C VAL A 45 2.88 -5.86 5.95
N ASN A 46 3.71 -5.43 4.99
CA ASN A 46 4.55 -4.25 5.11
C ASN A 46 4.43 -3.25 3.95
N LEU A 47 3.60 -3.57 2.95
CA LEU A 47 3.29 -2.69 1.83
C LEU A 47 1.92 -3.03 1.24
N VAL A 48 1.12 -2.02 0.91
CA VAL A 48 -0.12 -2.18 0.15
C VAL A 48 -0.18 -1.23 -1.03
N SER A 49 -0.87 -1.64 -2.09
CA SER A 49 -1.23 -0.77 -3.20
C SER A 49 -2.59 -0.14 -2.92
N LEU A 50 -2.69 1.18 -3.01
CA LEU A 50 -3.92 1.93 -2.78
C LEU A 50 -4.45 2.54 -4.09
N ALA A 51 -5.75 2.79 -4.13
CA ALA A 51 -6.41 3.63 -5.13
C ALA A 51 -6.30 3.15 -6.60
N ILE A 52 -6.01 1.86 -6.85
CA ILE A 52 -5.92 1.30 -8.21
C ILE A 52 -7.24 1.48 -8.98
N PHE A 53 -8.39 1.39 -8.28
CA PHE A 53 -9.73 1.48 -8.88
C PHE A 53 -10.59 2.61 -8.32
N SER A 54 -10.00 3.57 -7.60
CA SER A 54 -10.77 4.57 -6.83
C SER A 54 -11.15 5.83 -7.59
N TRP A 55 -10.93 5.90 -8.91
CA TRP A 55 -11.19 7.13 -9.68
C TRP A 55 -12.61 7.66 -9.49
N SER A 56 -13.64 6.83 -9.51
CA SER A 56 -15.03 7.30 -9.31
C SER A 56 -15.34 7.86 -7.91
N ARG A 57 -14.41 7.75 -6.97
CA ARG A 57 -14.54 8.19 -5.57
C ARG A 57 -13.60 9.35 -5.18
N LEU A 58 -12.74 9.78 -6.10
CA LEU A 58 -11.85 10.94 -5.96
C LEU A 58 -12.49 12.18 -6.61
#